data_AF-A0A8J4A2I7-F1
#
_entry.id   AF-A0A8J4A2I7-F1
#
_cell.length_a   1.000
_cell.length_b   1.000
_cell.length_c   1.000
_cell.angle_alpha   90.00
_cell.angle_beta   90.00
_cell.angle_gamma   90.00
#
_symmetry.space_group_name_H-M   'P 1'
#
loop_
_entity.id
_entity.type
_entity.pdbx_description
1 polymer ?
#
loop_
_entity_poly.entity_id
_entity_poly.type
_entity_poly.pdbx_seq_one_letter_code
_entity_poly.pdbx_strand_id
1 'polypeptide(L)' 'MEPAHLTFETRRVGGVIGDVTVGVDTRPIRGVAFVKLSDLSAHGFSDRFAELAANGFPDAGSYQGAKANIGL' A
#
# COMPACT_ATOMS: atom_id res chain seq x y z
N MET A 1 17.32 2.91 -18.05
CA MET A 1 16.53 1.87 -17.36
C MET A 1 15.62 2.60 -16.39
N GLU A 2 14.30 2.47 -16.54
CA GLU A 2 13.35 3.09 -15.61
C GLU A 2 13.29 2.30 -14.29
N PRO A 3 13.02 2.95 -13.15
CA PRO A 3 12.90 2.26 -11.88
C PRO A 3 11.68 1.32 -11.88
N ALA A 4 11.86 0.10 -11.40
CA ALA A 4 10.76 -0.81 -11.16
C ALA A 4 9.94 -0.34 -9.95
N HIS A 5 8.61 -0.28 -10.10
CA HIS A 5 7.70 -0.02 -9.00
C HIS A 5 7.15 -1.36 -8.49
N LEU A 6 7.27 -1.61 -7.18
CA LEU A 6 6.84 -2.84 -6.53
C LEU A 6 5.77 -2.53 -5.48
N THR A 7 4.72 -3.36 -5.45
CA THR A 7 3.67 -3.33 -4.43
C THR A 7 3.75 -4.62 -3.62
N PHE A 8 3.71 -4.51 -2.29
CA PHE A 8 3.76 -5.66 -1.38
C PHE A 8 2.48 -5.74 -0.52
N GLU A 9 1.88 -6.92 -0.45
CA GLU A 9 0.95 -7.23 0.63
C GLU A 9 1.76 -7.37 1.92
N THR A 10 1.39 -6.61 2.95
CA THR A 10 2.06 -6.65 4.26
C THR A 10 1.12 -7.20 5.30
N ARG A 11 1.69 -7.92 6.27
CA ARG A 11 0.96 -8.46 7.42
C ARG A 11 1.59 -7.94 8.70
N ARG A 12 0.76 -7.55 9.66
CA ARG A 12 1.22 -7.16 10.99
C ARG A 12 1.79 -8.38 11.70
N VAL A 13 3.04 -8.28 12.12
CA VAL A 13 3.73 -9.34 12.90
C VAL A 13 3.81 -9.03 14.40
N GLY A 14 3.45 -7.82 14.83
CA GLY A 14 3.50 -7.38 16.23
C GLY A 14 3.12 -5.91 16.43
N GLY A 15 3.31 -5.39 17.65
CA GLY A 15 2.95 -4.02 18.07
C GLY A 15 1.45 -3.84 18.29
N VAL A 16 1.00 -2.77 18.95
CA VAL A 16 -0.42 -2.36 19.07
C VAL A 16 -0.56 -0.89 18.64
N ILE A 17 -1.52 -0.60 17.78
CA ILE A 17 -1.73 0.77 17.28
C ILE A 17 -2.30 1.63 18.39
N GLY A 18 -1.66 2.77 18.65
CA GLY A 18 -2.02 3.67 19.75
C GLY A 18 -1.35 3.33 21.08
N ASP A 19 -0.64 2.19 21.18
CA ASP A 19 0.13 1.81 22.36
C ASP A 19 1.52 2.43 22.32
N VAL A 20 1.56 3.77 22.38
CA VAL A 20 2.79 4.56 22.40
C VAL A 20 2.96 5.13 23.80
N THR A 21 4.09 4.82 24.46
CA THR A 21 4.42 5.45 25.73
C THR A 21 4.61 6.96 25.53
N VAL A 22 3.80 7.75 26.21
CA VAL A 22 3.86 9.22 26.16
C VAL A 22 5.29 9.68 26.48
N GLY A 23 5.87 10.50 25.59
CA GLY A 23 7.21 11.07 25.75
C GLY A 23 8.35 10.23 25.18
N VAL A 24 8.11 9.02 24.69
CA VAL A 24 9.12 8.21 23.98
C VAL A 24 9.25 8.62 22.51
N ASP A 25 8.15 9.04 21.89
CA ASP A 25 8.16 9.67 20.57
C ASP A 25 7.81 11.16 20.71
N THR A 26 8.76 12.03 20.34
CA THR A 26 8.60 13.48 20.41
C THR A 26 7.82 14.03 19.21
N ARG A 27 7.52 13.20 18.21
CA ARG A 27 6.72 13.58 17.04
C ARG A 27 5.41 12.79 17.04
N PRO A 28 4.26 13.42 17.30
CA PRO A 28 2.99 12.71 17.26
C PRO A 28 2.78 12.13 15.85
N ILE A 29 2.50 10.83 15.77
CA ILE A 29 2.10 10.15 14.53
C ILE A 29 0.74 10.72 14.12
N ARG A 30 0.73 11.66 13.17
CA ARG A 30 -0.47 12.45 12.79
C ARG A 30 -1.04 12.11 11.41
N GLY A 31 -0.55 11.06 10.75
CA GLY A 31 -0.88 10.78 9.35
C GLY A 31 -1.23 9.32 9.04
N VAL A 32 -1.61 8.52 10.03
CA VAL A 32 -1.95 7.11 9.81
C VAL A 32 -3.45 6.91 10.07
N ALA A 33 -4.14 6.36 9.08
CA ALA A 33 -5.54 5.99 9.17
C ALA A 33 -5.77 4.64 8.52
N PHE A 34 -6.67 3.85 9.10
CA PHE A 34 -7.29 2.74 8.38
C PHE A 34 -8.43 3.28 7.52
N VAL A 35 -8.26 3.18 6.21
CA VAL A 35 -9.25 3.62 5.23
C VAL A 35 -9.93 2.38 4.64
N LYS A 36 -11.24 2.43 4.44
CA LYS A 36 -11.95 1.33 3.76
C LYS A 36 -11.50 1.29 2.30
N LEU A 37 -11.36 0.10 1.73
CA LEU A 37 -10.99 -0.03 0.31
C LEU A 37 -12.00 0.65 -0.62
N SER A 38 -13.28 0.72 -0.23
CA SER A 38 -14.34 1.45 -0.94
C SER A 38 -14.12 2.95 -1.04
N ASP A 39 -13.31 3.52 -0.16
CA ASP A 39 -13.14 4.97 -0.03
C ASP A 39 -11.87 5.45 -0.76
N LEU A 40 -11.07 4.53 -1.33
CA LEU A 40 -9.78 4.84 -1.94
C LEU A 40 -9.88 5.88 -3.07
N SER A 41 -10.90 5.81 -3.92
CA SER A 41 -11.08 6.80 -5.00
C SER A 41 -11.31 8.21 -4.45
N ALA A 42 -11.98 8.34 -3.31
CA ALA A 42 -12.16 9.64 -2.63
C ALA A 42 -10.85 10.21 -2.08
N HIS A 43 -9.83 9.36 -1.91
CA HIS A 43 -8.48 9.73 -1.49
C HIS A 43 -7.49 9.88 -2.67
N GLY A 44 -7.98 9.89 -3.92
CA GLY A 44 -7.17 10.16 -5.12
C GLY A 44 -6.51 8.93 -5.74
N PHE A 45 -6.81 7.73 -5.27
CA PHE A 45 -6.43 6.51 -5.98
C PHE A 45 -7.31 6.33 -7.23
N SER A 46 -6.79 5.63 -8.24
CA SER A 46 -7.59 5.28 -9.41
C SER A 46 -8.62 4.20 -9.06
N ASP A 47 -9.76 4.21 -9.74
CA ASP A 47 -10.78 3.18 -9.59
C ASP A 47 -10.22 1.79 -9.89
N ARG A 48 -9.33 1.69 -10.88
CA ARG A 48 -8.63 0.45 -11.20
C ARG A 48 -7.81 -0.09 -10.02
N PHE A 49 -7.11 0.80 -9.30
CA PHE A 49 -6.36 0.39 -8.12
C PHE A 49 -7.30 -0.05 -6.99
N ALA A 50 -8.40 0.68 -6.78
CA ALA A 50 -9.41 0.32 -5.78
C ALA A 50 -10.02 -1.07 -6.06
N GLU A 51 -10.34 -1.38 -7.32
CA GLU A 51 -10.79 -2.71 -7.75
C GLU A 51 -9.76 -3.80 -7.50
N LEU A 52 -8.49 -3.56 -7.86
CA LEU A 52 -7.40 -4.52 -7.63
C LEU A 52 -7.24 -4.80 -6.14
N ALA A 53 -7.26 -3.76 -5.30
CA ALA A 53 -7.15 -3.89 -3.86
C ALA A 53 -8.35 -4.65 -3.26
N ALA A 54 -9.58 -4.32 -3.70
CA ALA A 54 -10.79 -4.99 -3.23
C ALA A 54 -10.83 -6.49 -3.60
N ASN A 55 -10.24 -6.85 -4.74
CA ASN A 55 -10.13 -8.24 -5.20
C ASN A 55 -8.86 -8.96 -4.70
N GLY A 56 -8.07 -8.34 -3.82
CA GLY A 56 -6.87 -8.96 -3.25
C GLY A 56 -5.71 -9.14 -4.23
N PHE A 57 -5.58 -8.24 -5.22
CA PHE A 57 -4.54 -8.27 -6.26
C PHE A 57 -4.44 -9.64 -6.97
N PRO A 58 -5.46 -10.03 -7.78
CA PRO A 58 -5.55 -11.37 -8.35
C PRO A 58 -4.36 -11.79 -9.23
N ASP A 59 -3.65 -10.82 -9.82
CA ASP A 59 -2.46 -11.05 -10.66
C ASP A 59 -1.14 -10.91 -9.87
N ALA A 60 -1.17 -10.98 -8.54
CA ALA A 60 0.02 -10.88 -7.70
C ALA A 60 1.14 -11.85 -8.16
N GLY A 61 2.38 -11.35 -8.19
CA GLY A 61 3.53 -12.09 -8.74
C GLY A 61 3.72 -11.91 -10.26
N SER A 62 2.83 -11.18 -10.93
CA SER A 62 2.97 -10.84 -12.36
C SER A 62 3.51 -9.42 -12.54
N TYR A 63 4.29 -9.20 -13.59
CA TYR A 63 4.73 -7.87 -14.01
C TYR A 63 3.70 -7.26 -14.97
N GLN A 64 3.21 -6.06 -14.64
CA GLN A 64 2.30 -5.30 -15.49
C GLN A 64 3.06 -4.11 -16.08
N GLY A 65 3.72 -4.34 -17.22
CA GLY A 65 4.49 -3.33 -17.96
C GLY A 65 5.06 -3.90 -19.25
N ALA A 66 5.66 -3.04 -20.08
CA ALA A 66 6.30 -3.51 -21.31
C ALA A 66 7.47 -4.45 -20.97
N LYS A 67 7.51 -5.65 -21.56
CA LYS A 67 8.60 -6.63 -21.34
C LYS A 67 9.99 -6.05 -21.60
N ALA A 68 10.07 -5.10 -22.54
CA ALA A 68 11.28 -4.32 -22.83
C ALA A 68 11.88 -3.62 -21.60
N ASN A 69 11.07 -3.29 -20.59
CA ASN A 69 11.51 -2.62 -19.36
C ASN A 69 12.16 -3.56 -18.34
N ILE A 70 12.01 -4.88 -18.52
CA ILE A 70 12.62 -5.92 -17.66
C ILE A 70 13.69 -6.72 -18.40
N GLY A 71 14.11 -6.27 -19.58
CA GLY A 71 15.19 -6.90 -20.36
C GLY A 71 14.85 -8.28 -20.93
N LEU A 72 13.56 -8.58 -21.08
CA LEU A 72 13.01 -9.79 -21.73
C LEU A 72 12.52 -9.48 -23.16
#